data_AF-A0ABD2PG06-F1
#
_entry.id   AF-A0ABD2PG06-F1
#
_cell.length_a   1.000
_cell.length_b   1.000
_cell.length_c   1.000
_cell.angle_alpha   90.00
_cell.angle_beta   90.00
_cell.angle_gamma   90.00
#
_symmetry.space_group_name_H-M   'P 1'
#
loop_
_entity.id
_entity.type
_entity.pdbx_description
1 polymer ?
#
loop_
_entity_poly.entity_id
_entity_poly.type
_entity_poly.pdbx_seq_one_letter_code
_entity_poly.pdbx_strand_id
1 'polypeptide(L)'
;MTFRFEITVVEATRGSNCLDNVLINFKHHRNFKSGVHDPSLSDYSAVSIDVDSCRVDEDVTMRVSHPITSSSRLIFFDLISNSDWIFVDSDDFSLISKFDIFMNFFTNVVQVSFPERADRVKFYTDKLRFRWFTDDLRKRRAGLRLLVELKYNFPDHFNIKNALSLGQKSHKN
;
A
#
# COMPACT_ATOMS: atom_id res chain seq x y z
N MET A 1 12.88 11.56 -18.37
CA MET A 1 13.36 11.90 -17.01
C MET A 1 14.58 11.06 -16.71
N THR A 2 15.75 11.67 -16.62
CA THR A 2 16.99 10.97 -16.26
C THR A 2 17.10 10.99 -14.74
N PHE A 3 16.98 9.83 -14.09
CA PHE A 3 17.20 9.70 -12.66
C PHE A 3 18.71 9.69 -12.40
N ARG A 4 19.29 10.86 -12.12
CA ARG A 4 20.69 11.01 -11.74
C ARG A 4 20.78 11.13 -10.23
N PHE A 5 21.64 10.30 -9.63
CA PHE A 5 22.01 10.44 -8.23
C PHE A 5 23.21 11.38 -8.11
N GLU A 6 23.15 12.26 -7.12
CA GLU A 6 24.23 13.18 -6.76
C GLU A 6 24.69 12.88 -5.34
N ILE A 7 26.01 12.89 -5.14
CA ILE A 7 26.61 12.75 -3.81
C ILE A 7 26.54 14.11 -3.11
N THR A 8 26.03 14.15 -1.88
CA THR A 8 25.83 15.40 -1.12
C THR A 8 26.77 15.56 0.06
N VAL A 9 27.37 14.47 0.53
CA VAL A 9 28.35 14.47 1.62
C VAL A 9 29.67 13.99 1.04
N VAL A 10 30.64 14.90 1.00
CA VAL A 10 32.00 14.67 0.47
C VAL A 10 33.09 14.93 1.52
N GLU A 11 32.68 15.39 2.70
CA GLU A 11 33.53 15.68 3.85
C GLU A 11 33.99 14.38 4.53
N ALA A 12 35.09 14.44 5.27
CA ALA A 12 35.62 13.27 5.96
C ALA A 12 34.70 12.85 7.12
N THR A 13 34.29 11.58 7.13
CA THR A 13 33.44 10.99 8.16
C THR A 13 34.21 10.06 9.09
N ARG A 14 35.45 9.69 8.73
CA ARG A 14 36.38 8.97 9.62
C ARG A 14 37.82 9.40 9.33
N GLY A 15 38.45 10.11 10.28
CA GLY A 15 39.78 10.66 10.08
C GLY A 15 39.82 11.58 8.85
N SER A 16 40.62 11.25 7.84
CA SER A 16 40.70 11.98 6.57
C SER A 16 39.83 11.39 5.44
N ASN A 17 39.07 10.33 5.72
CA ASN A 17 38.33 9.59 4.69
C ASN A 17 36.84 9.90 4.74
N CYS A 18 36.22 10.07 3.57
CA CYS A 18 34.76 10.10 3.40
C CYS A 18 34.26 8.68 3.13
N LEU A 19 33.78 7.99 4.16
CA LEU A 19 33.26 6.63 4.03
C LEU A 19 31.74 6.60 3.93
N ASP A 20 31.07 7.62 4.49
CA ASP A 20 29.61 7.69 4.57
C ASP A 20 29.08 8.73 3.59
N ASN A 21 28.64 8.24 2.42
CA ASN A 21 28.14 9.08 1.34
C ASN A 21 26.61 9.08 1.33
N VAL A 22 26.02 10.26 1.17
CA VAL A 22 24.57 10.42 0.96
C VAL A 22 24.32 10.71 -0.51
N LEU A 23 23.47 9.88 -1.14
CA LEU A 23 23.08 10.04 -2.54
C LEU A 23 21.62 10.46 -2.63
N ILE A 24 21.34 11.54 -3.35
CA ILE A 24 19.98 12.04 -3.58
C ILE A 24 19.67 12.17 -5.06
N ASN A 25 18.39 12.16 -5.40
CA ASN A 25 17.89 12.39 -6.77
C ASN A 25 16.77 13.45 -6.83
N PHE A 26 16.63 14.29 -5.79
CA PHE A 26 15.52 15.25 -5.63
C PHE A 26 15.95 16.68 -5.27
N LYS A 27 17.24 17.02 -5.45
CA LYS A 27 17.85 18.30 -4.99
C LYS A 27 17.14 19.56 -5.52
N HIS A 28 16.59 19.51 -6.73
CA HIS A 28 16.00 20.68 -7.37
C HIS A 28 14.58 21.05 -6.89
N HIS A 29 13.95 20.23 -6.04
CA HIS A 29 12.55 20.41 -5.68
C HIS A 29 12.28 20.61 -4.19
N ARG A 30 13.31 20.56 -3.33
CA ARG A 30 13.16 20.69 -1.88
C ARG A 30 14.35 21.41 -1.26
N ASN A 31 14.12 22.13 -0.15
CA ASN A 31 15.21 22.61 0.69
C ASN A 31 15.84 21.38 1.36
N PHE A 32 16.87 20.84 0.71
CA PHE A 32 17.70 19.77 1.23
C PHE A 32 19.02 20.38 1.72
N LYS A 33 19.41 20.07 2.95
CA LYS A 33 20.73 20.39 3.50
C LYS A 33 21.35 19.13 4.06
N SER A 34 22.67 19.01 3.93
CA SER A 34 23.44 17.95 4.56
C SER A 34 24.74 18.51 5.10
N GLY A 35 25.30 17.88 6.13
CA GLY A 35 26.60 18.25 6.68
C GLY A 35 27.19 17.15 7.56
N VAL A 36 28.44 17.32 7.96
CA VAL A 36 29.13 16.43 8.88
C VAL A 36 29.38 17.16 10.21
N HIS A 37 29.15 16.50 11.33
CA HIS A 37 29.41 17.01 12.67
C HIS A 37 29.96 15.92 13.58
N ASP A 38 30.76 16.26 14.58
CA ASP A 38 31.26 15.30 15.56
C ASP A 38 30.24 15.14 16.70
N PRO A 39 29.58 13.97 16.85
CA PRO A 39 28.65 13.74 17.96
C PRO A 39 29.37 13.37 19.27
N SER A 40 30.69 13.13 19.25
CA SER A 40 31.48 12.60 20.37
C SER A 40 30.97 11.26 20.93
N LEU A 41 30.31 10.45 20.09
CA LEU A 41 29.75 9.14 20.44
C LEU A 41 30.45 7.96 19.76
N SER A 42 31.28 8.22 18.73
CA SER A 42 31.89 7.22 17.87
C SER A 42 33.22 7.77 17.31
N ASP A 43 34.07 6.89 16.76
CA ASP A 43 35.23 7.29 15.95
C ASP A 43 34.84 7.80 14.55
N TYR A 44 33.54 7.81 14.25
CA TYR A 44 32.94 8.38 13.04
C TYR A 44 32.24 9.70 13.35
N SER A 45 32.44 10.69 12.48
CA SER A 45 31.62 11.90 12.43
C SER A 45 30.21 11.57 11.94
N ALA A 46 29.21 12.18 12.54
CA ALA A 46 27.81 12.00 12.17
C ALA A 46 27.46 12.83 10.93
N VAL A 47 26.68 12.22 10.04
CA VAL A 47 26.09 12.89 8.89
C VAL A 47 24.70 13.40 9.27
N SER A 48 24.48 14.71 9.17
CA SER A 48 23.16 15.32 9.32
C SER A 48 22.51 15.52 7.97
N ILE A 49 21.20 15.28 7.90
CA ILE A 49 20.38 15.52 6.73
C ILE A 49 19.12 16.25 7.20
N ASP A 50 18.88 17.42 6.63
CA ASP A 50 17.68 18.20 6.83
C ASP A 50 16.91 18.27 5.51
N VAL A 51 15.64 17.86 5.57
CA VAL A 51 14.75 17.82 4.41
C VAL A 51 13.42 18.39 4.84
N ASP A 52 12.97 19.43 4.16
CA ASP A 52 11.61 19.93 4.36
C ASP A 52 10.59 18.80 4.22
N SER A 53 9.81 18.59 5.29
CA SER A 53 8.67 17.70 5.21
C SER A 53 7.65 18.36 4.28
N CYS A 54 7.41 17.78 3.10
CA CYS A 54 6.18 18.06 2.40
C CYS A 54 5.05 17.46 3.25
N ARG A 55 4.50 18.26 4.17
CA ARG A 55 3.17 17.98 4.71
C ARG A 55 2.22 18.11 3.53
N VAL A 56 1.84 16.96 2.99
CA VAL A 56 0.64 16.91 2.15
C VAL A 56 -0.48 17.11 3.14
N ASP A 57 -1.15 18.25 3.11
CA ASP A 57 -2.43 18.39 3.79
C ASP A 57 -3.33 17.29 3.23
N GLU A 58 -3.55 16.26 4.04
CA GLU A 58 -4.42 15.17 3.68
C GLU A 58 -5.84 15.69 3.82
N ASP A 59 -6.55 15.89 2.70
CA ASP A 59 -7.99 16.07 2.72
C ASP A 59 -8.62 14.77 3.24
N VAL A 60 -8.88 14.75 4.55
CA VAL A 60 -9.59 13.66 5.22
C VAL A 60 -11.07 13.97 5.14
N THR A 61 -11.83 13.16 4.41
CA THR A 61 -13.29 13.22 4.43
C THR A 61 -13.84 12.01 5.15
N MET A 62 -14.91 12.23 5.91
CA MET A 62 -15.69 11.14 6.50
C MET A 62 -16.58 10.54 5.42
N ARG A 63 -16.45 9.24 5.17
CA ARG A 63 -17.39 8.49 4.32
C ARG A 63 -18.22 7.57 5.20
N VAL A 64 -19.53 7.73 5.11
CA VAL A 64 -20.50 6.81 5.69
C VAL A 64 -20.79 5.70 4.71
N SER A 65 -20.79 4.45 5.17
CA SER A 65 -21.15 3.28 4.36
C SER A 65 -21.74 2.16 5.21
N HIS A 66 -22.48 1.24 4.56
CA HIS A 66 -22.97 0.01 5.17
C HIS A 66 -22.15 -1.18 4.60
N PRO A 67 -21.06 -1.59 5.24
CA PRO A 67 -20.13 -2.56 4.66
C PRO A 67 -20.76 -3.96 4.54
N ILE A 68 -20.76 -4.49 3.31
CA ILE A 68 -21.18 -5.86 3.00
C ILE A 68 -19.96 -6.79 3.11
N THR A 69 -19.71 -7.28 4.32
CA THR A 69 -18.65 -8.23 4.63
C THR A 69 -19.16 -9.68 4.54
N SER A 70 -18.26 -10.67 4.60
CA SER A 70 -18.69 -12.07 4.71
C SER A 70 -19.43 -12.35 6.02
N SER A 71 -18.98 -11.77 7.13
CA SER A 71 -19.63 -11.93 8.44
C SER A 71 -21.02 -11.30 8.46
N SER A 72 -21.19 -10.10 7.90
CA SER A 72 -22.52 -9.47 7.84
C SER A 72 -23.51 -10.23 6.96
N ARG A 73 -23.03 -10.87 5.88
CA ARG A 73 -23.86 -11.77 5.06
C ARG A 73 -24.28 -13.03 5.81
N LEU A 74 -23.40 -13.60 6.64
CA LEU A 74 -23.75 -14.75 7.48
C LEU A 74 -24.80 -14.38 8.52
N ILE A 75 -24.65 -13.24 9.19
CA ILE A 75 -25.62 -12.72 10.16
C ILE A 75 -26.97 -12.47 9.48
N PHE A 76 -26.97 -11.83 8.32
CA PHE A 76 -28.19 -11.59 7.54
C PHE A 76 -28.89 -12.89 7.17
N PHE A 77 -28.14 -13.87 6.67
CA PHE A 77 -28.66 -15.17 6.30
C PHE A 77 -29.27 -15.90 7.50
N ASP A 78 -28.58 -15.89 8.64
CA ASP A 78 -29.06 -16.52 9.87
C ASP A 78 -30.35 -15.88 10.38
N LEU A 79 -30.42 -14.55 10.40
CA LEU A 79 -31.62 -13.82 10.82
C LEU A 79 -32.82 -14.10 9.90
N ILE A 80 -32.64 -14.07 8.58
CA ILE A 80 -33.73 -14.37 7.64
C ILE A 80 -34.16 -15.84 7.73
N SER A 81 -33.22 -16.77 7.84
CA SER A 81 -33.51 -18.22 7.84
C SER A 81 -34.21 -18.69 9.11
N ASN A 82 -33.92 -18.05 10.25
CA ASN A 82 -34.54 -18.38 11.53
C ASN A 82 -35.80 -17.56 11.83
N SER A 83 -36.26 -16.73 10.90
CA SER A 83 -37.43 -15.89 11.11
C SER A 83 -38.72 -16.61 10.79
N ASP A 84 -39.73 -16.31 11.60
CA ASP A 84 -41.06 -16.88 11.49
C ASP A 84 -41.92 -16.05 10.52
N TRP A 85 -42.47 -16.73 9.52
CA TRP A 85 -43.30 -16.12 8.48
C TRP A 85 -44.79 -16.44 8.65
N ILE A 86 -45.22 -16.93 9.83
CA ILE A 86 -46.64 -17.26 10.11
C ILE A 86 -47.61 -16.11 9.76
N PHE A 87 -47.17 -14.84 9.85
CA PHE A 87 -48.01 -13.69 9.48
C PHE A 87 -48.45 -13.68 8.01
N VAL A 88 -47.73 -14.38 7.13
CA VAL A 88 -48.06 -14.46 5.69
C VAL A 88 -49.36 -15.24 5.49
N ASP A 89 -49.56 -16.32 6.25
CA ASP A 89 -50.71 -17.21 6.12
C ASP A 89 -51.86 -16.86 7.07
N SER A 90 -51.65 -15.96 8.04
CA SER A 90 -52.68 -15.54 9.01
C SER A 90 -53.81 -14.74 8.33
N ASP A 91 -55.06 -15.13 8.58
CA ASP A 91 -56.25 -14.39 8.14
C ASP A 91 -56.52 -13.13 8.99
N ASP A 92 -55.77 -12.94 10.09
CA ASP A 92 -55.96 -11.83 11.04
C ASP A 92 -55.44 -10.49 10.48
N PHE A 93 -54.64 -10.53 9.41
CA PHE A 93 -54.00 -9.36 8.82
C PHE A 93 -54.48 -9.09 7.39
N SER A 94 -54.76 -7.82 7.11
CA SER A 94 -54.95 -7.37 5.73
C SER A 94 -53.66 -7.54 4.91
N LEU A 95 -53.79 -7.64 3.58
CA LEU A 95 -52.64 -7.74 2.68
C LEU A 95 -51.64 -6.58 2.88
N ILE A 96 -52.15 -5.36 3.07
CA ILE A 96 -51.33 -4.16 3.30
C ILE A 96 -50.55 -4.31 4.60
N SER A 97 -51.22 -4.73 5.67
CA SER A 97 -50.59 -4.95 6.97
C SER A 97 -49.51 -6.03 6.93
N LYS A 98 -49.72 -7.12 6.17
CA LYS A 98 -48.71 -8.16 5.97
C LYS A 98 -47.47 -7.60 5.25
N PHE A 99 -47.68 -6.77 4.23
CA PHE A 99 -46.58 -6.12 3.52
C PHE A 99 -45.79 -5.18 4.45
N ASP A 100 -46.47 -4.40 5.29
CA ASP A 100 -45.82 -3.51 6.25
C ASP A 100 -45.01 -4.29 7.28
N ILE A 101 -45.56 -5.40 7.80
CA ILE A 101 -44.85 -6.30 8.72
C ILE A 101 -43.59 -6.85 8.05
N PHE A 102 -43.69 -7.34 6.82
CA PHE A 102 -42.54 -7.82 6.05
C PHE A 102 -41.47 -6.73 5.88
N MET A 103 -41.86 -5.54 5.43
CA MET A 103 -40.93 -4.44 5.14
C MET A 103 -40.24 -3.94 6.40
N ASN A 104 -40.96 -3.83 7.52
CA ASN A 104 -40.39 -3.45 8.81
C ASN A 104 -39.40 -4.50 9.30
N PHE A 105 -39.78 -5.78 9.25
CA PHE A 105 -38.90 -6.88 9.61
C PHE A 105 -37.62 -6.88 8.75
N PHE A 106 -37.77 -6.82 7.43
CA PHE A 106 -36.65 -6.85 6.50
C PHE A 106 -35.70 -5.67 6.71
N THR A 107 -36.24 -4.46 6.88
CA THR A 107 -35.45 -3.25 7.14
C THR A 107 -34.65 -3.38 8.44
N ASN A 108 -35.26 -3.89 9.50
CA ASN A 108 -34.56 -4.14 10.77
C ASN A 108 -33.43 -5.15 10.61
N VAL A 109 -33.67 -6.26 9.90
CA VAL A 109 -32.63 -7.27 9.65
C VAL A 109 -31.47 -6.69 8.83
N VAL A 110 -31.76 -5.86 7.82
CA VAL A 110 -30.73 -5.16 7.04
C VAL A 110 -29.90 -4.23 7.92
N GLN A 111 -30.54 -3.40 8.77
CA GLN A 111 -29.83 -2.46 9.65
C GLN A 111 -28.94 -3.17 10.68
N VAL A 112 -29.41 -4.29 11.25
CA VAL A 112 -28.64 -5.08 12.21
C VAL A 112 -27.47 -5.79 11.53
N SER A 113 -27.70 -6.33 10.33
CA SER A 113 -26.67 -7.11 9.63
C SER A 113 -25.61 -6.23 9.00
N PHE A 114 -25.98 -5.05 8.49
CA PHE A 114 -25.10 -4.12 7.79
C PHE A 114 -25.07 -2.78 8.52
N PRO A 115 -24.43 -2.70 9.70
CA PRO A 115 -24.43 -1.48 10.49
C PRO A 115 -23.70 -0.35 9.78
N GLU A 116 -24.20 0.87 9.96
CA GLU A 116 -23.58 2.07 9.42
C GLU A 116 -22.18 2.27 10.01
N ARG A 117 -21.20 2.48 9.15
CA ARG A 117 -19.82 2.71 9.53
C ARG A 117 -19.31 3.99 8.89
N ALA A 118 -18.82 4.90 9.73
CA ALA A 118 -18.16 6.12 9.31
C ALA A 118 -16.65 5.87 9.27
N ASP A 119 -16.10 5.77 8.07
CA ASP A 119 -14.67 5.57 7.85
C ASP A 119 -14.00 6.88 7.41
N ARG A 120 -12.82 7.16 7.97
CA ARG A 120 -11.96 8.25 7.50
C ARG A 120 -11.32 7.82 6.20
N VAL A 121 -11.74 8.42 5.10
CA VAL A 121 -11.14 8.18 3.79
C VAL A 121 -10.14 9.29 3.52
N LYS A 122 -8.87 8.89 3.37
CA LYS A 122 -7.82 9.78 2.89
C LYS A 122 -7.92 9.87 1.38
N PHE A 123 -8.24 11.04 0.85
CA PHE A 123 -8.08 11.28 -0.57
C PHE A 123 -6.62 11.62 -0.83
N TYR A 124 -5.85 10.63 -1.24
CA TYR A 124 -4.59 10.90 -1.91
C TYR A 124 -4.93 11.56 -3.24
N THR A 125 -4.72 12.88 -3.36
CA THR A 125 -4.71 13.51 -4.67
C THR A 125 -3.73 12.72 -5.55
N ASP A 126 -4.19 12.24 -6.70
CA ASP A 126 -3.43 11.34 -7.59
C ASP A 126 -2.07 11.89 -8.03
N LYS A 127 -1.79 13.17 -7.74
CA LYS A 127 -0.53 13.86 -8.02
C LYS A 127 0.72 13.26 -7.33
N LEU A 128 0.57 12.42 -6.29
CA LEU A 128 1.71 11.85 -5.57
C LEU A 128 1.71 10.31 -5.46
N ARG A 129 0.99 9.60 -6.35
CA ARG A 129 1.17 8.14 -6.47
C ARG A 129 2.46 7.80 -7.22
N PHE A 130 3.61 8.15 -6.65
CA PHE A 130 4.87 7.51 -7.03
C PHE A 130 4.77 6.02 -6.66
N ARG A 131 4.38 5.18 -7.63
CA ARG A 131 4.48 3.73 -7.51
C ARG A 131 5.96 3.34 -7.57
N TRP A 132 6.62 3.35 -6.42
CA TRP A 132 8.00 2.90 -6.24
C TRP A 132 8.23 1.46 -6.73
N PHE A 133 7.16 0.66 -6.81
CA PHE A 133 7.22 -0.74 -7.21
C PHE A 133 6.24 -1.03 -8.34
N THR A 134 6.65 -0.65 -9.55
CA THR A 134 5.91 -0.93 -10.78
C THR A 134 5.83 -2.43 -11.06
N ASP A 135 4.89 -2.83 -11.91
CA ASP A 135 4.79 -4.23 -12.34
C ASP A 135 6.07 -4.70 -13.07
N ASP A 136 6.77 -3.79 -13.75
CA ASP A 136 8.08 -4.05 -14.36
C ASP A 136 9.15 -4.39 -13.32
N LEU A 137 9.25 -3.58 -12.25
CA LEU A 137 10.17 -3.86 -11.14
C LEU A 137 9.82 -5.17 -10.42
N ARG A 138 8.52 -5.50 -10.30
CA ARG A 138 8.07 -6.78 -9.74
C ARG A 138 8.54 -7.95 -10.61
N LYS A 139 8.39 -7.86 -11.93
CA LYS A 139 8.88 -8.88 -12.88
C LYS A 139 10.39 -9.04 -12.82
N ARG A 140 11.15 -7.93 -12.81
CA ARG A 140 12.62 -7.96 -12.71
C ARG A 140 13.08 -8.58 -11.39
N ARG A 141 12.43 -8.26 -10.27
CA ARG A 141 12.74 -8.88 -8.97
C ARG A 141 12.47 -10.38 -8.97
N ALA A 142 11.35 -10.83 -9.55
CA ALA A 142 11.06 -12.25 -9.70
C ALA A 142 12.13 -12.95 -10.56
N GLY A 143 12.54 -12.33 -11.67
CA GLY A 143 13.62 -12.84 -12.52
C GLY A 143 14.96 -12.94 -11.79
N LEU A 144 15.35 -11.89 -11.04
CA LEU A 144 16.58 -11.92 -10.22
C LEU A 144 16.54 -13.02 -9.15
N ARG A 145 15.39 -13.21 -8.51
CA ARG A 145 15.20 -14.27 -7.52
C ARG A 145 15.40 -15.65 -8.14
N LEU A 146 14.82 -15.90 -9.31
CA LEU A 146 15.04 -17.14 -10.05
C LEU A 146 16.52 -17.34 -10.40
N LEU A 147 17.24 -16.30 -10.83
CA LEU A 147 18.67 -16.39 -11.13
C LEU A 147 19.50 -16.75 -9.89
N VAL A 148 19.14 -16.20 -8.72
CA VAL A 148 19.79 -16.53 -7.44
C VAL A 148 19.52 -17.97 -7.04
N GLU A 149 18.27 -18.43 -7.16
CA GLU A 149 17.88 -19.81 -6.86
C GLU A 149 18.60 -20.81 -7.78
N LEU A 150 18.70 -20.51 -9.09
CA LEU A 150 19.41 -21.35 -10.05
C LEU A 150 20.91 -21.41 -9.77
N LYS A 151 21.54 -20.27 -9.42
CA LYS A 151 22.96 -20.24 -9.03
C LYS A 151 23.22 -21.07 -7.77
N TYR A 152 22.34 -21.01 -6.80
CA TYR A 152 22.49 -21.72 -5.54
C TYR A 152 22.32 -23.24 -5.71
N ASN A 153 21.34 -23.65 -6.52
CA ASN A 153 21.01 -25.07 -6.71
C ASN A 153 21.84 -25.76 -7.81
N PHE A 154 22.39 -25.00 -8.78
CA PHE A 154 23.13 -25.53 -9.93
C PHE A 154 24.41 -24.73 -10.23
N PRO A 155 25.39 -24.69 -9.30
CA PRO A 155 26.59 -23.86 -9.42
C PRO A 155 27.44 -24.17 -10.67
N ASP A 156 27.49 -25.43 -11.09
CA ASP A 156 28.36 -25.88 -12.21
C ASP A 156 27.76 -25.67 -13.61
N HIS A 157 26.48 -25.33 -13.70
CA HIS A 157 25.75 -25.18 -14.96
C HIS A 157 25.36 -23.74 -15.29
N PHE A 158 25.70 -22.76 -14.43
CA PHE A 158 25.20 -21.41 -14.54
C PHE A 158 26.27 -20.37 -14.95
N ASN A 159 26.38 -20.08 -16.25
CA ASN A 159 27.18 -18.96 -16.76
C ASN A 159 26.32 -17.70 -16.92
N ILE A 160 26.41 -16.79 -15.96
CA ILE A 160 25.60 -15.55 -15.83
C ILE A 160 25.64 -14.69 -17.11
N LYS A 161 26.73 -14.75 -17.90
CA LYS A 161 26.88 -13.96 -19.14
C LYS A 161 25.87 -14.34 -20.23
N ASN A 162 25.41 -15.60 -20.29
CA ASN A 162 24.44 -16.06 -21.29
C ASN A 162 22.98 -15.74 -20.90
N ALA A 163 22.67 -15.70 -19.60
CA ALA A 163 21.30 -15.43 -19.15
C ALA A 163 20.89 -13.95 -19.32
N LEU A 164 21.85 -13.02 -19.21
CA LEU A 164 21.59 -11.58 -19.34
C LEU A 164 21.41 -11.13 -20.81
N SER A 165 22.01 -11.84 -21.77
CA SER A 165 21.88 -11.51 -23.21
C SER A 165 20.52 -11.91 -23.80
N LEU A 166 19.82 -12.87 -23.20
CA LEU A 166 18.46 -13.27 -23.57
C LEU A 166 17.41 -12.23 -23.10
N GLY A 167 17.61 -11.63 -21.92
CA GLY A 167 16.69 -10.63 -21.37
C GLY A 167 16.68 -9.29 -22.13
N GLN A 168 17.76 -8.94 -22.83
CA GLN A 168 17.84 -7.69 -23.59
C GLN A 168 17.23 -7.78 -25.00
N LYS A 169 17.02 -8.98 -25.54
CA LYS A 169 16.44 -9.16 -26.89
C LYS A 169 14.91 -9.06 -26.91
N SER A 170 14.23 -9.18 -25.78
CA SER A 170 12.76 -9.14 -25.69
C SER A 170 12.15 -7.72 -25.67
N HIS A 171 12.97 -6.66 -25.70
CA HIS A 171 12.52 -5.26 -25.63
C HIS A 171 12.69 -4.47 -26.94
N LYS A 172 12.90 -5.15 -28.07
CA LYS A 172 13.08 -4.52 -29.39
C LYS A 172 11.93 -4.75 -30.39
N ASN A 173 10.78 -5.25 -29.94
CA ASN A 173 9.55 -5.28 -30.75
C ASN A 173 8.44 -4.53 -30.05
#